data_AF-A0A401Q837-F1
#
_entry.id   AF-A0A401Q837-F1
#
_cell.length_a   1.000
_cell.length_b   1.000
_cell.length_c   1.000
_cell.angle_alpha   90.00
_cell.angle_beta   90.00
_cell.angle_gamma   90.00
#
_symmetry.space_group_name_H-M   'P 1'
#
loop_
_entity.id
_entity.type
_entity.pdbx_description
1 polymer ?
#
loop_
_entity_poly.entity_id
_entity_poly.type
_entity_poly.pdbx_seq_one_letter_code
_entity_poly.pdbx_strand_id
1 'polypeptide(L)' 'SLTWEKLQINGIAPCTLNHSAALVGDNIFIFGGIQNGTVSDDLFMFNTVSLTWIPVRTIGLTPAP' A
#
# COMPACT_ATOMS: atom_id res chain seq x y z
N SER A 1 25.39 11.01 6.98
CA SER A 1 24.91 11.03 5.58
C SER A 1 23.53 10.38 5.55
N LEU A 2 22.69 10.75 4.59
CA LEU A 2 21.43 10.04 4.33
C LEU A 2 21.69 9.11 3.14
N THR A 3 21.37 7.83 3.28
CA THR A 3 21.62 6.79 2.28
C THR A 3 20.34 6.06 1.94
N TRP A 4 20.13 5.84 0.65
CA TRP A 4 19.04 5.00 0.16
C TRP A 4 19.43 3.53 0.27
N GLU A 5 18.47 2.70 0.69
CA GLU A 5 18.60 1.25 0.65
C GLU A 5 17.31 0.61 0.14
N LYS A 6 17.45 -0.57 -0.47
CA LYS A 6 16.31 -1.41 -0.83
C LYS A 6 16.06 -2.39 0.30
N LEU A 7 14.93 -2.24 0.97
CA LEU A 7 14.54 -3.12 2.08
C LEU A 7 14.22 -4.54 1.57
N GLN A 8 14.63 -5.54 2.35
CA GLN A 8 14.07 -6.90 2.21
C GLN A 8 12.70 -6.91 2.87
N ILE A 9 11.67 -7.23 2.09
CA ILE A 9 10.28 -7.17 2.53
C ILE A 9 9.63 -8.55 2.55
N ASN A 10 8.61 -8.69 3.38
CA ASN A 10 7.71 -9.84 3.41
C ASN A 10 6.36 -9.47 2.75
N GLY A 11 5.62 -10.49 2.33
CA GLY A 11 4.30 -10.32 1.71
C GLY A 11 4.37 -9.86 0.24
N ILE A 12 3.26 -9.33 -0.27
CA ILE A 12 3.11 -8.91 -1.67
C ILE A 12 2.88 -7.40 -1.71
N ALA A 13 3.86 -6.66 -2.22
CA ALA A 13 3.75 -5.22 -2.41
C ALA A 13 2.74 -4.89 -3.54
N PRO A 14 1.98 -3.80 -3.43
CA PRO A 14 1.07 -3.36 -4.48
C PRO A 14 1.86 -2.95 -5.74
N CYS A 15 1.36 -3.33 -6.91
CA CYS A 15 1.85 -2.87 -8.21
C CYS A 15 0.84 -1.89 -8.79
N THR A 16 0.99 -0.60 -8.48
CA THR A 16 0.02 0.46 -8.83
C THR A 16 0.71 1.81 -9.00
N LEU A 17 0.23 2.62 -9.95
CA LEU A 17 0.67 4.00 -10.19
C LEU A 17 -0.41 4.98 -9.74
N ASN A 18 -0.05 6.25 -9.51
CA ASN A 18 -1.00 7.31 -9.14
C ASN A 18 -1.87 6.97 -7.91
N HIS A 19 -1.34 6.19 -6.98
CA HIS A 19 -2.00 5.85 -5.72
C HIS A 19 -1.85 6.99 -4.70
N SER A 20 -2.68 6.95 -3.64
CA SER A 20 -2.50 7.81 -2.47
C SER A 20 -1.85 7.02 -1.32
N ALA A 21 -1.07 7.71 -0.48
CA ALA A 21 -0.39 7.12 0.66
C ALA A 21 -0.60 7.92 1.95
N ALA A 22 -0.77 7.24 3.08
CA ALA A 22 -0.88 7.86 4.41
C ALA A 22 -0.22 7.01 5.50
N LEU A 23 0.38 7.66 6.51
CA LEU A 23 0.99 7.00 7.66
C LEU A 23 0.06 7.08 8.88
N VAL A 24 -0.19 5.95 9.53
CA VAL A 24 -0.88 5.87 10.83
C VAL A 24 -0.11 4.94 11.77
N GLY A 25 0.53 5.52 12.79
CA GLY A 25 1.47 4.78 13.63
C GLY A 25 2.62 4.21 12.80
N ASP A 26 2.86 2.91 12.92
CA ASP A 26 3.90 2.18 12.18
C ASP A 26 3.41 1.60 10.84
N ASN A 27 2.26 2.06 10.34
CA ASN A 27 1.64 1.49 9.16
C ASN A 27 1.47 2.54 8.06
N ILE A 28 2.07 2.29 6.90
CA ILE A 28 1.85 3.06 5.68
C ILE A 28 0.72 2.39 4.91
N PHE A 29 -0.36 3.12 4.66
CA PHE A 29 -1.48 2.67 3.85
C PHE A 29 -1.34 3.20 2.42
N ILE A 30 -1.62 2.35 1.45
CA ILE A 30 -1.69 2.67 0.03
C ILE A 30 -3.10 2.39 -0.45
N PHE A 31 -3.79 3.41 -0.96
CA PHE A 31 -5.16 3.30 -1.47
C PHE A 31 -5.21 3.58 -2.98
N GLY A 32 -5.85 2.65 -3.68
CA GLY A 32 -6.22 2.72 -5.08
C GLY A 32 -5.06 2.87 -6.06
N GLY A 33 -5.25 3.73 -7.06
CA GLY A 33 -4.33 3.95 -8.15
C GLY A 33 -4.69 3.15 -9.40
N ILE A 34 -3.75 3.02 -10.32
CA ILE A 34 -3.94 2.44 -11.65
C ILE A 34 -2.99 1.26 -11.84
N GLN A 35 -3.56 0.10 -12.12
CA GLN A 35 -2.84 -1.11 -12.51
C GLN A 35 -3.28 -1.53 -13.91
N ASN A 36 -2.35 -1.60 -14.86
CA ASN A 36 -2.61 -2.01 -16.26
C ASN A 36 -3.80 -1.27 -16.91
N GLY A 37 -3.95 0.03 -16.63
CA GLY A 37 -5.03 0.87 -17.14
C GLY A 37 -6.37 0.77 -16.40
N THR A 38 -6.46 -0.10 -15.39
CA THR A 38 -7.64 -0.25 -14.54
C THR A 38 -7.46 0.55 -13.25
N VAL A 39 -8.43 1.40 -12.93
CA VAL A 39 -8.48 2.11 -11.65
C VAL A 39 -8.95 1.15 -10.57
N SER A 40 -8.29 1.18 -9.41
CA SER A 40 -8.56 0.30 -8.28
C SER A 40 -8.98 1.12 -7.06
N ASP A 41 -9.85 0.53 -6.23
CA ASP A 41 -10.22 0.96 -4.87
C ASP A 41 -9.58 0.06 -3.79
N ASP A 42 -8.54 -0.72 -4.15
CA ASP A 42 -7.86 -1.62 -3.23
C ASP A 42 -7.08 -0.86 -2.15
N LEU A 43 -7.01 -1.45 -0.96
CA LEU A 43 -6.24 -0.93 0.17
C LEU A 43 -5.13 -1.92 0.55
N PHE A 44 -3.91 -1.42 0.64
CA PHE A 44 -2.74 -2.15 1.13
C PHE A 44 -2.14 -1.46 2.34
N MET A 45 -1.50 -2.24 3.20
CA MET A 45 -0.79 -1.74 4.37
C MET A 45 0.63 -2.30 4.39
N PHE A 46 1.61 -1.43 4.62
CA PHE A 46 2.98 -1.79 4.93
C PHE A 46 3.29 -1.47 6.38
N ASN A 47 3.61 -2.49 7.18
CA ASN A 47 4.10 -2.30 8.53
C ASN A 47 5.61 -2.00 8.49
N THR A 48 6.02 -0.84 9.01
CA THR A 48 7.41 -0.35 8.95
C THR A 48 8.34 -1.03 9.96
N VAL A 49 7.80 -1.75 10.95
CA VAL A 49 8.58 -2.51 11.95
C VAL A 49 8.87 -3.92 11.45
N SER A 50 7.84 -4.63 10.97
CA SER A 50 7.96 -6.00 10.46
C SER A 50 8.34 -6.08 8.98
N LEU A 51 8.41 -4.94 8.29
CA LEU A 51 8.71 -4.80 6.86
C LEU A 51 7.81 -5.70 5.99
N THR A 52 6.52 -5.74 6.31
CA THR A 52 5.55 -6.67 5.71
C THR A 52 4.42 -5.93 5.01
N TRP A 53 4.15 -6.30 3.77
CA TRP A 53 2.96 -5.87 3.02
C TRP A 53 1.79 -6.81 3.27
N ILE A 54 0.61 -6.23 3.52
CA ILE A 54 -0.63 -6.94 3.81
C ILE A 54 -1.76 -6.31 2.96
N PRO A 55 -2.49 -7.10 2.14
CA PRO A 55 -3.72 -6.63 1.54
C PRO A 55 -4.79 -6.46 2.61
N VAL A 56 -5.45 -5.31 2.62
CA VAL A 56 -6.44 -4.98 3.65
C VAL A 56 -7.84 -5.21 3.10
N ARG A 57 -8.56 -6.19 3.67
CA ARG A 57 -9.99 -6.34 3.42
C ARG A 57 -10.75 -5.32 4.27
N THR A 58 -11.52 -4.48 3.61
CA THR A 58 -12.47 -3.57 4.25
C THR A 58 -13.86 -4.21 4.31
N ILE A 59 -14.72 -3.66 5.17
CA ILE A 59 -16.13 -4.06 5.29
C ILE A 59 -17.02 -2.83 5.06
N GLY A 60 -18.21 -3.05 4.54
CA GLY A 60 -19.16 -1.98 4.19
C GLY A 60 -19.09 -1.58 2.72
N LEU A 61 -19.48 -0.34 2.43
CA LEU A 61 -19.44 0.22 1.07
C LEU A 61 -18.03 0.73 0.78
N THR A 62 -17.41 0.23 -0.28
CA THR A 62 -16.12 0.74 -0.75
C THR A 62 -16.33 2.05 -1.52
N PRO A 63 -15.33 2.95 -1.52
CA PRO A 63 -15.34 4.10 -2.42
C PRO A 63 -15.41 3.64 -3.88
N ALA A 64 -15.99 4.46 -4.75
CA ALA A 64 -15.88 4.20 -6.19
C ALA A 64 -14.39 4.30 -6.61
N PRO A 65 -13.90 3.42 -7.51
CA PRO A 65 -12.62 3.59 -8.18
C PRO A 65 -12.55 4.90 -8.98
#